data_AF-A0A2M9BSD0-F1
#
_entry.id   AF-A0A2M9BSD0-F1
#
_cell.length_a   1.000
_cell.length_b   1.000
_cell.length_c   1.000
_cell.angle_alpha   90.00
_cell.angle_beta   90.00
_cell.angle_gamma   90.00
#
_symmetry.space_group_name_H-M   'P 1'
#
loop_
_entity.id
_entity.type
_entity.pdbx_description
1 polymer ?
#
loop_
_entity_poly.entity_id
_entity_poly.type
_entity_poly.pdbx_seq_one_letter_code
_entity_poly.pdbx_strand_id
1 'polypeptide(L)' 'MASGYDSKYGPCAQTPAQRAYVLRQMQATNPTLYKRASGYVQRLYARYVAGELSWPDVCALREAPMYLP' A
#
# COMPACT_ATOMS: atom_id res chain seq x y z
N MET A 1 -1.67 -27.37 4.72
CA MET A 1 -1.12 -26.07 5.17
C MET A 1 0.24 -25.88 4.52
N ALA A 2 0.34 -25.02 3.51
CA ALA A 2 1.57 -24.38 3.04
C ALA A 2 1.21 -23.53 1.81
N SER A 3 0.64 -22.34 2.03
CA SER A 3 0.61 -21.32 0.98
C SER A 3 2.02 -20.78 0.86
N GLY A 4 2.72 -21.17 -0.21
CA GLY A 4 4.09 -20.77 -0.50
C GLY A 4 4.23 -19.27 -0.69
N TYR A 5 4.34 -18.53 0.41
CA TYR A 5 4.85 -17.18 0.41
C TYR A 5 6.37 -17.27 0.38
N ASP A 6 6.92 -17.15 -0.82
CA ASP A 6 8.36 -16.99 -1.03
C ASP A 6 8.82 -15.77 -0.23
N SER A 7 9.55 -16.01 0.86
CA SER A 7 9.94 -14.98 1.85
C SER A 7 10.87 -13.91 1.29
N LYS A 8 11.34 -14.07 0.05
CA LYS A 8 12.10 -13.05 -0.70
C LYS A 8 11.21 -11.99 -1.38
N TYR A 9 9.92 -12.26 -1.62
CA TYR A 9 9.02 -11.36 -2.35
C TYR A 9 7.70 -11.06 -1.62
N GLY A 10 7.60 -11.38 -0.32
CA GLY A 10 6.44 -11.01 0.51
C GLY A 10 6.54 -9.60 1.12
N PRO A 11 5.43 -9.01 1.60
CA PRO A 11 5.45 -7.78 2.40
C PRO A 11 6.44 -7.90 3.59
N CYS A 12 6.61 -9.10 4.15
CA CYS A 12 7.57 -9.35 5.23
C CYS A 12 9.06 -9.20 4.83
N ALA A 13 9.38 -9.12 3.54
CA ALA A 13 10.75 -8.99 3.03
C ALA A 13 11.20 -7.53 2.83
N GLN A 14 10.25 -6.62 2.62
CA GLN A 14 10.53 -5.22 2.32
C GLN A 14 10.54 -4.38 3.59
N THR A 15 11.67 -3.71 3.83
CA THR A 15 11.79 -2.71 4.90
C THR A 15 10.85 -1.53 4.67
N PRO A 16 10.45 -0.79 5.72
CA PRO A 16 9.66 0.42 5.57
C PRO A 16 10.27 1.43 4.58
N ALA A 17 11.60 1.56 4.58
CA ALA A 17 12.31 2.45 3.64
C ALA A 17 12.14 2.03 2.17
N GLN A 18 12.19 0.73 1.88
CA GLN A 18 11.95 0.20 0.53
C GLN A 18 10.50 0.42 0.10
N ARG A 19 9.53 0.19 0.99
CA ARG A 19 8.11 0.44 0.69
C ARG A 19 7.83 1.92 0.44
N ALA A 20 8.45 2.82 1.21
CA ALA A 20 8.36 4.27 0.97
C ALA A 20 8.99 4.68 -0.36
N TYR A 21 10.09 4.04 -0.77
CA TYR A 21 10.70 4.27 -2.08
C TYR A 21 9.78 3.83 -3.23
N VAL A 22 9.21 2.62 -3.14
CA VAL A 22 8.23 2.13 -4.13
C VAL A 22 7.02 3.05 -4.20
N LEU A 23 6.45 3.45 -3.07
CA LEU A 23 5.33 4.39 -3.02
C LEU A 23 5.67 5.70 -3.72
N ARG A 24 6.86 6.27 -3.48
CA ARG A 24 7.31 7.49 -4.16
C ARG A 24 7.43 7.31 -5.67
N GLN A 25 7.96 6.17 -6.13
CA GLN A 25 8.03 5.89 -7.57
C GLN A 25 6.63 5.78 -8.18
N MET A 26 5.69 5.10 -7.51
CA MET A 26 4.31 5.00 -7.99
C MET A 26 3.61 6.37 -8.05
N GLN A 27 3.84 7.23 -7.06
CA GLN A 27 3.35 8.61 -7.03
C GLN A 27 3.95 9.45 -8.16
N ALA A 28 5.25 9.27 -8.44
CA ALA A 28 5.93 9.98 -9.52
C ALA A 28 5.44 9.56 -10.91
N THR A 29 5.11 8.27 -11.10
CA THR A 29 4.59 7.75 -12.37
C THR A 29 3.16 8.22 -12.67
N ASN A 30 2.33 8.46 -11.64
CA ASN A 30 0.93 8.86 -11.83
C ASN A 30 0.51 10.00 -10.88
N PRO A 31 1.12 11.20 -11.01
CA PRO A 31 0.97 12.26 -10.03
C PRO A 31 -0.49 12.73 -9.86
N THR A 32 -1.31 12.66 -10.91
CA THR A 32 -2.72 13.07 -10.87
C THR A 32 -3.60 12.18 -9.99
N LEU A 33 -3.32 10.87 -9.96
CA LEU A 33 -4.04 9.89 -9.14
C LEU A 33 -3.76 10.08 -7.64
N TYR A 34 -2.52 10.43 -7.31
CA TYR A 34 -2.08 10.56 -5.93
C TYR A 34 -2.19 11.99 -5.36
N LYS A 35 -2.25 13.03 -6.22
CA LYS A 35 -2.44 14.43 -5.81
C LYS A 35 -3.82 14.71 -5.19
N ARG A 36 -4.80 13.83 -5.44
CA ARG A 36 -6.14 13.87 -4.85
C ARG A 36 -6.36 12.82 -3.75
N ALA A 37 -5.30 12.19 -3.24
CA ALA A 37 -5.41 11.24 -2.14
C ALA A 37 -5.99 11.94 -0.92
N SER A 38 -7.22 11.56 -0.54
CA SER A 38 -7.87 12.03 0.68
C SER A 38 -7.03 11.67 1.91
N GLY A 39 -7.23 12.35 3.04
CA GLY A 39 -6.53 12.03 4.29
C GLY A 39 -6.72 10.58 4.76
N TYR A 40 -7.77 9.89 4.28
CA TYR A 40 -7.94 8.44 4.46
C TYR A 40 -6.92 7.64 3.65
N VAL A 41 -6.77 7.94 2.36
CA VAL A 41 -5.80 7.27 1.47
C VAL A 41 -4.36 7.49 1.94
N GLN A 42 -4.04 8.68 2.47
CA GLN A 42 -2.72 8.95 3.06
C GLN A 42 -2.43 8.07 4.28
N ARG A 43 -3.44 7.81 5.13
CA ARG A 43 -3.31 6.86 6.26
C ARG A 43 -3.08 5.44 5.78
N LEU A 44 -3.73 5.01 4.69
CA LEU A 44 -3.47 3.69 4.10
C LEU A 44 -2.02 3.56 3.62
N TYR A 45 -1.46 4.60 3.00
CA TYR A 45 -0.06 4.60 2.60
C TYR A 45 0.91 4.53 3.78
N ALA A 46 0.63 5.24 4.88
CA ALA A 46 1.45 5.15 6.09
C ALA A 46 1.45 3.72 6.67
N ARG A 47 0.28 3.07 6.72
CA ARG A 47 0.14 1.68 7.19
C ARG A 47 0.83 0.67 6.27
N TYR A 48 0.78 0.90 4.95
CA TYR A 48 1.57 0.12 4.00
C TYR A 48 3.08 0.27 4.23
N VAL A 49 3.57 1.49 4.42
CA VAL A 49 5.00 1.73 4.71
C VAL A 49 5.40 1.07 6.03
N ALA A 50 4.55 1.13 7.06
CA ALA A 50 4.79 0.52 8.37
C ALA A 50 4.81 -1.01 8.36
N GLY A 51 4.37 -1.65 7.28
CA GLY A 51 4.28 -3.11 7.21
C GLY A 51 2.91 -3.69 7.56
N GLU A 52 1.99 -2.87 8.05
CA GLU A 52 0.67 -3.28 8.54
C GLU A 52 -0.30 -3.72 7.43
N LEU A 53 -0.12 -3.19 6.22
CA LEU A 53 -0.94 -3.51 5.05
C LEU A 53 -0.06 -3.98 3.90
N SER A 54 -0.59 -4.87 3.06
CA SER A 54 -0.04 -5.16 1.75
C SER A 54 -0.53 -4.14 0.71
N TRP A 55 0.16 -4.02 -0.43
CA TRP A 55 -0.29 -3.14 -1.50
C TRP A 55 -1.69 -3.51 -2.05
N PRO A 56 -2.03 -4.81 -2.24
CA PRO A 56 -3.40 -5.23 -2.53
C PRO A 56 -4.44 -4.72 -1.52
N ASP A 57 -4.14 -4.77 -0.22
CA ASP A 57 -5.06 -4.26 0.82
C ASP A 57 -5.28 -2.76 0.69
N VAL A 58 -4.23 -1.99 0.37
CA VAL A 58 -4.33 -0.55 0.10
C VAL A 58 -5.23 -0.29 -1.10
N CYS A 59 -5.08 -1.05 -2.18
CA CYS A 59 -5.93 -0.91 -3.36
C CYS A 59 -7.40 -1.22 -3.03
N ALA A 60 -7.66 -2.35 -2.36
CA ALA A 60 -9.01 -2.73 -1.94
C ALA A 60 -9.66 -1.67 -1.03
N LEU A 61 -8.93 -1.16 -0.04
CA LEU A 61 -9.43 -0.12 0.88
C LEU A 61 -9.61 1.25 0.20
N ARG A 62 -8.83 1.56 -0.84
CA ARG A 62 -9.01 2.77 -1.65
C ARG A 62 -10.21 2.68 -2.58
N GLU A 63 -10.45 1.49 -3.14
CA GLU A 63 -11.57 1.16 -4.05
C GLU A 63 -12.87 0.83 -3.33
N ALA A 64 -12.84 0.70 -2.00
CA ALA A 64 -14.01 0.64 -1.14
C ALA A 64 -14.19 1.95 -0.36
N PRO A 65 -14.58 3.09 -0.99
CA PRO A 65 -14.69 4.35 -0.26
C PRO A 65 -15.81 4.33 0.78
N MET A 66 -16.79 3.45 0.64
CA MET A 66 -17.99 3.34 1.48
C MET A 66 -18.62 1.95 1.27
N TYR A 67 -18.33 1.01 2.15
CA TYR A 67 -19.28 -0.05 2.51
C TYR A 67 -19.33 -0.09 4.04
N LEU A 68 -19.89 0.96 4.62
CA LEU A 68 -20.45 0.91 5.96
C LEU A 68 -21.96 0.64 5.78
N PRO A 69 -22.52 -0.45 6.32
CA PRO A 69 -23.94 -0.46 6.65
C PRO A 69 -24.24 0.59 7.74
#